data_AF-A0A7C5KU17-F1
#
_entry.id   AF-A0A7C5KU17-F1
#
_cell.length_a   1.000
_cell.length_b   1.000
_cell.length_c   1.000
_cell.angle_alpha   90.00
_cell.angle_beta   90.00
_cell.angle_gamma   90.00
#
_symmetry.space_group_name_H-M   'P 1'
#
loop_
_entity.id
_entity.type
_entity.pdbx_description
1 polymer ?
#
loop_
_entity_poly.entity_id
_entity_poly.type
_entity_poly.pdbx_seq_one_letter_code
_entity_poly.pdbx_strand_id
1 'polypeptide(L)'
;IRVLVLLLIIPYWINEILRAFAFRILFGDVGVINEFMMFFGLIDQPIDFIRANVALYTGLTYAYILLMIFPMYNVIESLDRNQIEAARDMGASWFMIHRRVVIPYAKPGISSGCTMVFMLTAGALASPQILGGPSSLWFTQLVYQWFNDNVNWPQGSAYAIVLLVVCIAIVLGVMRLFKVSMGDIGK
;
A
#
# COMPACT_ATOMS: atom_id res chain seq x y z
N ILE A 1 6.98 -17.65 14.60
CA ILE A 1 7.23 -16.23 14.22
C ILE A 1 8.32 -16.13 13.17
N ARG A 2 9.56 -16.61 13.41
CA ARG A 2 10.68 -16.50 12.46
C ARG A 2 10.37 -16.96 11.02
N VAL A 3 9.70 -18.11 10.86
CA VAL A 3 9.31 -18.63 9.53
C VAL A 3 8.25 -17.75 8.83
N LEU A 4 7.29 -17.20 9.59
CA LEU A 4 6.26 -16.31 9.02
C LEU A 4 6.85 -14.98 8.55
N VAL A 5 7.81 -14.44 9.29
CA VAL A 5 8.55 -13.23 8.89
C VAL A 5 9.39 -13.51 7.64
N LEU A 6 10.03 -14.68 7.54
CA LEU A 6 10.74 -15.09 6.33
C LEU A 6 9.80 -15.19 5.11
N LEU A 7 8.63 -15.83 5.27
CA LEU A 7 7.61 -15.91 4.21
C LEU A 7 7.11 -14.53 3.76
N LEU A 8 7.09 -13.55 4.65
CA LEU A 8 6.74 -12.17 4.34
C LEU A 8 7.86 -11.43 3.58
N ILE A 9 9.13 -11.71 3.86
CA ILE A 9 10.28 -11.02 3.23
C ILE A 9 10.59 -11.56 1.83
N ILE A 10 10.44 -12.87 1.61
CA ILE A 10 10.68 -13.51 0.30
C ILE A 10 10.02 -12.77 -0.88
N PRO A 11 8.72 -12.43 -0.86
CA PRO A 11 8.07 -11.74 -1.98
C PRO A 11 8.59 -10.33 -2.22
N TYR A 12 9.23 -9.70 -1.24
CA TYR A 12 9.82 -8.36 -1.38
C TYR A 12 11.19 -8.39 -2.04
N TRP A 13 11.89 -9.53 -1.99
CA TRP A 13 13.18 -9.70 -2.69
C TRP A 13 13.03 -9.78 -4.21
N ILE A 14 11.81 -10.01 -4.71
CA ILE A 14 11.52 -9.98 -6.13
C ILE A 14 11.54 -8.52 -6.61
N ASN A 15 12.26 -8.26 -7.70
CA ASN A 15 12.32 -6.95 -8.31
C ASN A 15 10.91 -6.41 -8.65
N GLU A 16 10.67 -5.12 -8.34
CA GLU A 16 9.37 -4.48 -8.54
C GLU A 16 8.86 -4.58 -9.98
N ILE A 17 9.73 -4.39 -10.97
CA ILE A 17 9.36 -4.43 -12.39
C ILE A 17 8.90 -5.83 -12.79
N LEU A 18 9.66 -6.85 -12.39
CA LEU A 18 9.32 -8.25 -12.68
C LEU A 18 7.96 -8.63 -12.08
N ARG A 19 7.71 -8.16 -10.86
CA ARG A 19 6.41 -8.32 -10.21
C ARG A 19 5.29 -7.60 -10.96
N ALA A 20 5.50 -6.36 -11.39
CA ALA A 20 4.50 -5.63 -12.17
C ALA A 20 4.16 -6.36 -13.48
N PHE A 21 5.14 -6.92 -14.19
CA PHE A 21 4.88 -7.75 -15.37
C PHE A 21 4.11 -9.03 -15.03
N ALA A 22 4.48 -9.73 -13.94
CA ALA A 22 3.77 -10.92 -13.50
C ALA A 22 2.29 -10.62 -13.22
N PHE A 23 2.00 -9.50 -12.53
CA PHE A 23 0.63 -9.04 -12.31
C PHE A 23 -0.06 -8.65 -13.63
N ARG A 24 0.62 -7.99 -14.56
CA ARG A 24 0.04 -7.65 -15.87
C ARG A 24 -0.38 -8.90 -16.65
N ILE A 25 0.43 -9.96 -16.63
CA ILE A 25 0.11 -11.24 -17.27
C ILE A 25 -1.10 -11.88 -16.58
N LEU A 26 -1.08 -11.91 -15.25
CA LEU A 26 -2.11 -12.56 -14.44
C LEU A 26 -3.50 -11.91 -14.56
N PHE A 27 -3.53 -10.58 -14.70
CA PHE A 27 -4.75 -9.76 -14.89
C PHE A 27 -5.08 -9.44 -16.35
N GLY A 28 -4.33 -9.96 -17.33
CA GLY A 28 -4.63 -9.75 -18.75
C GLY A 28 -5.93 -10.43 -19.19
N ASP A 29 -6.40 -10.09 -20.40
CA ASP A 29 -7.63 -10.67 -20.97
C ASP A 29 -7.54 -12.20 -21.09
N VAL A 30 -6.37 -12.72 -21.46
CA VAL A 30 -6.03 -14.16 -21.50
C VAL A 30 -5.17 -14.54 -20.27
N GLY A 31 -5.41 -13.87 -19.14
CA GLY A 31 -4.68 -14.08 -17.90
C GLY A 31 -5.27 -15.19 -17.04
N VAL A 32 -4.46 -15.73 -16.13
CA VAL A 32 -4.82 -16.84 -15.22
C VAL A 32 -6.09 -16.53 -14.41
N ILE A 33 -6.32 -15.27 -14.02
CA ILE A 33 -7.55 -14.91 -13.28
C ILE A 33 -8.78 -15.11 -14.16
N ASN A 34 -8.78 -14.58 -15.38
CA ASN A 34 -9.92 -14.70 -16.28
C ASN A 34 -10.18 -16.16 -16.64
N GLU A 35 -9.13 -16.93 -16.95
CA GLU A 35 -9.25 -18.36 -17.24
C GLU A 35 -9.84 -19.14 -16.08
N PHE A 36 -9.39 -18.87 -14.86
CA PHE A 36 -9.92 -19.53 -13.66
C PHE A 36 -11.40 -19.15 -13.43
N MET A 37 -11.76 -17.86 -13.54
CA MET A 37 -13.14 -17.42 -13.38
C MET A 37 -14.08 -17.99 -14.44
N MET A 38 -13.63 -18.09 -15.70
CA MET A 38 -14.38 -18.74 -16.78
C MET A 38 -14.51 -20.25 -16.56
N PHE A 39 -13.44 -20.92 -16.11
CA PHE A 39 -13.45 -22.37 -15.82
C PHE A 39 -14.49 -22.75 -14.76
N PHE A 40 -14.67 -21.92 -13.72
CA PHE A 40 -15.70 -22.11 -12.70
C PHE A 40 -17.09 -21.60 -13.08
N GLY A 41 -17.26 -21.03 -14.29
CA GLY A 41 -18.52 -20.46 -14.74
C GLY A 41 -18.95 -19.21 -13.95
N LEU A 42 -18.00 -18.47 -13.36
CA LEU A 42 -18.28 -17.22 -12.65
C LEU A 42 -18.51 -16.05 -13.62
N ILE A 43 -17.93 -16.12 -14.81
CA ILE A 43 -18.04 -15.11 -15.88
C ILE A 43 -18.15 -15.80 -17.24
N ASP A 44 -18.95 -15.22 -18.13
CA ASP A 44 -19.13 -15.73 -19.51
C ASP A 44 -18.12 -15.14 -20.52
N GLN A 45 -17.52 -14.00 -20.18
CA GLN A 45 -16.55 -13.27 -21.01
C GLN A 45 -15.41 -12.71 -20.16
N PRO A 46 -14.18 -12.60 -20.70
CA PRO A 46 -13.05 -12.08 -19.95
C PRO A 46 -13.26 -10.62 -19.56
N ILE A 47 -12.84 -10.28 -18.34
CA ILE A 47 -12.86 -8.92 -17.82
C ILE A 47 -11.51 -8.27 -18.08
N ASP A 48 -11.53 -7.09 -18.70
CA ASP A 48 -10.32 -6.26 -18.88
C ASP A 48 -9.97 -5.54 -17.56
N PHE A 49 -9.32 -6.28 -16.66
CA PHE A 49 -8.91 -5.80 -15.33
C PHE A 49 -7.86 -4.70 -15.39
N ILE A 50 -7.09 -4.62 -16.49
CA ILE A 50 -6.07 -3.60 -16.70
C ILE A 50 -6.74 -2.26 -16.99
N ARG A 51 -7.68 -2.23 -17.94
CA ARG A 51 -8.45 -1.02 -18.25
C ARG A 51 -9.32 -0.57 -17.08
N ALA A 52 -9.81 -1.51 -16.27
CA ALA A 52 -10.55 -1.21 -15.05
C ALA A 52 -9.67 -0.76 -13.86
N ASN A 53 -8.35 -0.67 -14.03
CA ASN A 53 -7.37 -0.32 -12.99
C ASN A 53 -7.32 -1.29 -11.79
N VAL A 54 -7.96 -2.46 -11.89
CA VAL A 54 -7.94 -3.49 -10.84
C VAL A 54 -6.54 -4.06 -10.69
N ALA A 55 -5.86 -4.32 -11.81
CA ALA A 55 -4.47 -4.77 -11.82
C ALA A 55 -3.54 -3.77 -11.12
N LEU A 56 -3.75 -2.47 -11.37
CA LEU A 56 -2.98 -1.38 -10.78
C LEU A 56 -3.13 -1.34 -9.25
N TYR A 57 -4.35 -1.24 -8.74
CA TYR A 57 -4.58 -1.14 -7.30
C TYR A 57 -4.14 -2.41 -6.57
N THR A 58 -4.35 -3.58 -7.15
CA THR A 58 -3.91 -4.85 -6.55
C THR A 58 -2.39 -4.95 -6.53
N GLY A 59 -1.72 -4.60 -7.63
CA GLY A 59 -0.26 -4.62 -7.72
C GLY A 59 0.42 -3.66 -6.75
N LEU A 60 -0.09 -2.42 -6.63
CA LEU A 60 0.42 -1.44 -5.65
C LEU A 60 0.14 -1.88 -4.21
N THR A 61 -1.03 -2.44 -3.94
CA THR A 61 -1.37 -2.97 -2.61
C THR A 61 -0.39 -4.07 -2.22
N TYR A 62 -0.19 -5.07 -3.09
CA TYR A 62 0.79 -6.13 -2.87
C TYR A 62 2.20 -5.57 -2.72
N ALA A 63 2.54 -4.52 -3.50
CA ALA A 63 3.87 -3.93 -3.49
C ALA A 63 4.27 -3.36 -2.14
N TYR A 64 3.32 -2.71 -1.45
CA TYR A 64 3.62 -1.90 -0.28
C TYR A 64 2.99 -2.43 1.01
N ILE A 65 2.13 -3.46 0.96
CA ILE A 65 1.55 -4.07 2.17
C ILE A 65 2.62 -4.58 3.13
N LEU A 66 3.74 -5.11 2.63
CA LEU A 66 4.82 -5.56 3.50
C LEU A 66 5.45 -4.38 4.26
N LEU A 67 5.57 -3.23 3.59
CA LEU A 67 6.16 -2.04 4.19
C LEU A 67 5.26 -1.42 5.26
N MET A 68 3.94 -1.64 5.19
CA MET A 68 3.00 -1.34 6.28
C MET A 68 3.23 -2.22 7.51
N ILE A 69 3.59 -3.50 7.30
CA ILE A 69 3.71 -4.48 8.38
C ILE A 69 4.86 -4.12 9.33
N PHE A 70 5.98 -3.58 8.83
CA PHE A 70 7.14 -3.24 9.67
C PHE A 70 6.83 -2.26 10.81
N PRO A 71 6.28 -1.04 10.57
CA PRO A 71 5.95 -0.12 11.66
C PRO A 71 4.83 -0.65 12.55
N MET A 72 3.88 -1.42 12.01
CA MET A 72 2.86 -2.08 12.83
C MET A 72 3.44 -3.15 13.76
N TYR A 73 4.35 -3.98 13.25
CA TYR A 73 4.95 -5.08 14.00
C TYR A 73 5.73 -4.55 15.20
N ASN A 74 6.57 -3.54 15.00
CA ASN A 74 7.36 -2.93 16.07
C ASN A 74 6.48 -2.38 17.21
N VAL A 75 5.37 -1.72 16.87
CA VAL A 75 4.46 -1.17 17.89
C VAL A 75 3.63 -2.27 18.55
N ILE A 76 3.20 -3.29 17.83
CA ILE A 76 2.42 -4.38 18.45
C ILE A 76 3.32 -5.24 19.36
N GLU A 77 4.57 -5.46 18.98
CA GLU A 77 5.53 -6.25 19.78
C GLU A 77 5.90 -5.57 21.10
N SER A 78 5.86 -4.23 21.16
CA SER A 78 6.13 -3.48 22.38
C SER A 78 4.95 -3.43 23.37
N LEU A 79 3.76 -3.90 22.98
CA LEU A 79 2.59 -3.97 23.86
C LEU A 79 2.79 -5.04 24.95
N ASP A 80 2.75 -4.61 26.22
CA ASP A 80 2.80 -5.52 27.36
C ASP A 80 1.63 -6.51 27.36
N ARG A 81 1.95 -7.80 27.43
CA ARG A 81 0.98 -8.91 27.47
C ARG A 81 0.07 -8.84 28.69
N ASN A 82 0.53 -8.28 29.80
CA ASN A 82 -0.27 -8.12 31.02
C ASN A 82 -1.54 -7.29 30.76
N GLN A 83 -1.50 -6.31 29.85
CA GLN A 83 -2.66 -5.50 29.46
C GLN A 83 -3.75 -6.36 28.80
N ILE A 84 -3.34 -7.33 27.98
CA ILE A 84 -4.23 -8.25 27.28
C ILE A 84 -4.80 -9.29 28.24
N GLU A 85 -3.97 -9.82 29.14
CA GLU A 85 -4.36 -10.79 30.16
C GLU A 85 -5.36 -10.18 31.15
N ALA A 86 -5.10 -8.98 31.68
CA ALA A 86 -6.04 -8.27 32.55
C ALA A 86 -7.39 -7.98 31.87
N ALA A 87 -7.39 -7.67 30.57
CA ALA A 87 -8.64 -7.49 29.83
C ALA A 87 -9.44 -8.81 29.70
N ARG A 88 -8.75 -9.94 29.53
CA ARG A 88 -9.38 -11.28 29.52
C ARG A 88 -9.94 -11.65 30.88
N ASP A 89 -9.22 -11.35 31.96
CA ASP A 89 -9.67 -11.62 33.33
C ASP A 89 -10.94 -10.85 33.69
N MET A 90 -11.12 -9.64 33.12
CA MET A 90 -12.36 -8.86 33.22
C MET A 90 -13.49 -9.37 32.29
N GLY A 91 -13.31 -10.52 31.63
CA GLY A 91 -14.31 -11.11 30.74
C GLY A 91 -14.43 -10.45 29.38
N ALA A 92 -13.44 -9.66 28.94
CA ALA A 92 -13.49 -9.03 27.62
C ALA A 92 -13.32 -10.08 26.50
N SER A 93 -14.22 -10.02 25.51
CA SER A 93 -14.12 -10.86 24.31
C SER A 93 -12.93 -10.45 23.42
N TRP A 94 -12.50 -11.36 22.55
CA TRP A 94 -11.37 -11.13 21.63
C TRP A 94 -11.51 -9.84 20.80
N PHE A 95 -12.71 -9.57 20.27
CA PHE A 95 -13.00 -8.34 19.51
C PHE A 95 -12.93 -7.09 20.39
N MET A 96 -13.35 -7.18 21.65
CA MET A 96 -13.30 -6.07 22.59
C MET A 96 -11.87 -5.70 22.93
N ILE A 97 -11.00 -6.70 23.16
CA ILE A 97 -9.57 -6.52 23.41
C ILE A 97 -8.90 -5.82 22.22
N HIS A 98 -9.16 -6.27 21.00
CA HIS A 98 -8.58 -5.63 19.81
C HIS A 98 -9.04 -4.19 19.66
N ARG A 99 -10.35 -3.92 19.82
CA ARG A 99 -10.91 -2.58 19.64
C ARG A 99 -10.51 -1.60 20.75
N ARG A 100 -10.38 -2.05 22.00
CA ARG A 100 -10.16 -1.18 23.17
C ARG A 100 -8.72 -1.14 23.68
N VAL A 101 -7.91 -2.15 23.39
CA VAL A 101 -6.52 -2.24 23.87
C VAL A 101 -5.55 -2.17 22.69
N VAL A 102 -5.62 -3.15 21.78
CA VAL A 102 -4.60 -3.32 20.72
C VAL A 102 -4.62 -2.18 19.70
N ILE A 103 -5.77 -1.89 19.09
CA ILE A 103 -5.89 -0.86 18.05
C ILE A 103 -5.55 0.54 18.60
N PRO A 104 -6.06 0.97 19.77
CA PRO A 104 -5.66 2.24 20.35
C PRO A 104 -4.17 2.35 20.64
N TYR A 105 -3.54 1.27 21.11
CA TYR A 105 -2.09 1.22 21.36
C TYR A 105 -1.29 1.26 20.05
N ALA A 106 -1.77 0.57 19.01
CA ALA A 106 -1.11 0.50 17.70
C ALA A 106 -1.30 1.75 16.82
N LYS A 107 -2.06 2.75 17.26
CA LYS A 107 -2.31 4.01 16.52
C LYS A 107 -1.05 4.67 15.92
N PRO A 108 0.05 4.90 16.67
CA PRO A 108 1.26 5.47 16.08
C PRO A 108 1.86 4.60 14.97
N GLY A 109 1.85 3.26 15.15
CA GLY A 109 2.31 2.31 14.14
C GLY A 109 1.44 2.31 12.89
N ILE A 110 0.12 2.39 13.05
CA ILE A 110 -0.84 2.51 11.94
C ILE A 110 -0.62 3.83 11.19
N SER A 111 -0.48 4.95 11.90
CA SER A 111 -0.25 6.26 11.27
C SER A 111 1.08 6.30 10.51
N SER A 112 2.16 5.78 11.10
CA SER A 112 3.48 5.69 10.48
C SER A 112 3.45 4.81 9.23
N GLY A 113 2.84 3.62 9.34
CA GLY A 113 2.68 2.71 8.20
C GLY A 113 1.85 3.31 7.07
N CYS A 114 0.70 3.91 7.37
CA CYS A 114 -0.15 4.54 6.36
C CYS A 114 0.60 5.67 5.63
N THR A 115 1.37 6.46 6.38
CA THR A 115 2.22 7.53 5.83
C THR A 115 3.28 6.97 4.90
N MET A 116 3.97 5.90 5.33
CA MET A 116 5.00 5.22 4.53
C MET A 116 4.42 4.67 3.23
N VAL A 117 3.33 3.90 3.31
CA VAL A 117 2.65 3.34 2.13
C VAL A 117 2.15 4.44 1.20
N PHE A 118 1.56 5.50 1.74
CA PHE A 118 1.11 6.65 0.96
C PHE A 118 2.25 7.29 0.19
N MET A 119 3.37 7.61 0.85
CA MET A 119 4.52 8.25 0.20
C MET A 119 5.12 7.38 -0.89
N LEU A 120 5.26 6.07 -0.65
CA LEU A 120 5.78 5.11 -1.63
C LEU A 120 4.83 4.95 -2.83
N THR A 121 3.53 4.87 -2.57
CA THR A 121 2.51 4.72 -3.62
C THR A 121 2.40 6.00 -4.45
N ALA A 122 2.37 7.16 -3.81
CA ALA A 122 2.35 8.46 -4.48
C ALA A 122 3.58 8.63 -5.38
N GLY A 123 4.77 8.24 -4.90
CA GLY A 123 6.02 8.30 -5.68
C GLY A 123 6.20 7.17 -6.70
N ALA A 124 5.27 6.21 -6.80
CA ALA A 124 5.42 5.07 -7.69
C ALA A 124 5.37 5.50 -9.17
N LEU A 125 6.34 5.01 -9.96
CA LEU A 125 6.42 5.28 -11.40
C LEU A 125 6.31 3.99 -12.22
N ALA A 126 7.17 3.01 -11.94
CA ALA A 126 7.29 1.80 -12.75
C ALA A 126 6.02 0.93 -12.70
N SER A 127 5.51 0.66 -11.48
CA SER A 127 4.30 -0.15 -11.31
C SER A 127 3.08 0.46 -12.03
N PRO A 128 2.76 1.76 -11.87
CA PRO A 128 1.68 2.40 -12.63
C PRO A 128 1.87 2.42 -14.14
N GLN A 129 3.11 2.62 -14.63
CA GLN A 129 3.39 2.58 -16.06
C GLN A 129 3.12 1.20 -16.68
N ILE A 130 3.39 0.12 -15.94
CA ILE A 130 3.22 -1.26 -16.41
C ILE A 130 1.79 -1.76 -16.20
N LEU A 131 1.17 -1.46 -15.05
CA LEU A 131 -0.13 -2.00 -14.66
C LEU A 131 -1.32 -1.09 -14.99
N GLY A 132 -1.06 0.19 -15.28
CA GLY A 132 -2.10 1.16 -15.61
C GLY A 132 -2.78 0.87 -16.93
N GLY A 133 -4.10 1.05 -16.95
CA GLY A 133 -4.87 1.08 -18.19
C GLY A 133 -4.66 2.36 -19.00
N PRO A 134 -5.17 2.44 -20.25
CA PRO A 134 -5.03 3.60 -21.13
C PRO A 134 -5.55 4.91 -20.53
N SER A 135 -6.54 4.82 -19.64
CA SER A 135 -7.15 5.95 -18.93
C SER A 135 -6.56 6.19 -17.54
N SER A 136 -5.55 5.43 -17.13
CA SER A 136 -4.94 5.56 -15.80
C SER A 136 -3.90 6.68 -15.79
N LEU A 137 -4.33 7.85 -15.36
CA LEU A 137 -3.43 8.99 -15.15
C LEU A 137 -2.84 8.92 -13.74
N TRP A 138 -1.74 8.18 -13.57
CA TRP A 138 -0.97 8.24 -12.32
C TRP A 138 -0.16 9.53 -12.27
N PHE A 139 -0.30 10.31 -11.21
CA PHE A 139 0.23 11.68 -11.18
C PHE A 139 1.76 11.72 -11.38
N THR A 140 2.49 10.80 -10.75
CA THR A 140 3.95 10.72 -10.90
C THR A 140 4.39 10.34 -12.32
N GLN A 141 3.58 9.53 -13.01
CA GLN A 141 3.81 9.24 -14.43
C GLN A 141 3.61 10.50 -15.29
N LEU A 142 2.59 11.32 -15.00
CA LEU A 142 2.41 12.61 -15.65
C LEU A 142 3.61 13.53 -15.48
N VAL A 143 4.15 13.64 -14.26
CA VAL A 143 5.39 14.39 -14.00
C VAL A 143 6.53 13.86 -14.88
N TYR A 144 6.71 12.54 -14.92
CA TYR A 144 7.73 11.90 -15.74
C TYR A 144 7.58 12.21 -17.23
N GLN A 145 6.36 12.15 -17.78
CA GLN A 145 6.06 12.44 -19.18
C GLN A 145 6.41 13.88 -19.55
N TRP A 146 6.17 14.85 -18.65
CA TRP A 146 6.55 16.24 -18.92
C TRP A 146 8.05 16.44 -18.97
N PHE A 147 8.81 15.77 -18.11
CA PHE A 147 10.27 15.85 -18.11
C PHE A 147 10.93 15.08 -19.26
N ASN A 148 10.48 13.86 -19.56
CA ASN A 148 11.19 12.94 -20.45
C ASN A 148 10.57 12.90 -21.85
N ASP A 149 9.25 12.75 -21.95
CA ASP A 149 8.59 12.57 -23.25
C ASP A 149 8.40 13.92 -23.97
N ASN A 150 8.00 14.94 -23.22
CA ASN A 150 7.75 16.29 -23.75
C ASN A 150 8.97 17.21 -23.63
N VAL A 151 9.99 16.81 -22.86
CA VAL A 151 11.21 17.61 -22.59
C VAL A 151 10.88 19.03 -22.11
N ASN A 152 9.76 19.19 -21.40
CA ASN A 152 9.29 20.47 -20.86
C ASN A 152 9.56 20.51 -19.34
N TRP A 153 10.79 20.87 -19.01
CA TRP A 153 11.29 20.93 -17.64
C TRP A 153 10.55 21.96 -16.77
N PRO A 154 10.18 23.16 -17.27
CA PRO A 154 9.37 24.09 -16.49
C PRO A 154 8.01 23.51 -16.08
N GLN A 155 7.28 22.89 -17.01
CA GLN A 155 5.97 22.31 -16.73
C GLN A 155 6.10 21.10 -15.79
N GLY A 156 7.06 20.22 -16.04
CA GLY A 156 7.35 19.07 -15.17
C GLY A 156 7.68 19.51 -13.73
N SER A 157 8.47 20.57 -13.57
CA SER A 157 8.83 21.12 -12.27
C SER A 157 7.61 21.67 -11.52
N ALA A 158 6.69 22.35 -12.22
CA ALA A 158 5.45 22.83 -11.63
C ALA A 158 4.58 21.68 -11.10
N TYR A 159 4.39 20.62 -11.89
CA TYR A 159 3.64 19.43 -11.44
C TYR A 159 4.34 18.73 -10.26
N ALA A 160 5.67 18.62 -10.28
CA ALA A 160 6.43 18.01 -9.19
C ALA A 160 6.28 18.79 -7.87
N ILE A 161 6.33 20.13 -7.92
CA ILE A 161 6.12 20.98 -6.74
C ILE A 161 4.69 20.84 -6.22
N VAL A 162 3.69 20.79 -7.10
CA VAL A 162 2.28 20.56 -6.70
C VAL A 162 2.13 19.21 -6.00
N LEU A 163 2.70 18.14 -6.56
CA LEU A 163 2.68 16.81 -5.93
C LEU A 163 3.33 16.85 -4.54
N LEU A 164 4.49 17.48 -4.43
CA LEU A 164 5.22 17.61 -3.16
C LEU A 164 4.37 18.31 -2.09
N VAL A 165 3.77 19.45 -2.43
CA VAL A 165 2.94 20.22 -1.49
C VAL A 165 1.70 19.42 -1.07
N VAL A 166 1.04 18.74 -2.00
CA VAL A 166 -0.13 17.90 -1.72
C VAL A 166 0.26 16.72 -0.81
N CYS A 167 1.38 16.04 -1.09
CA CYS A 167 1.87 14.96 -0.25
C CYS A 167 2.16 15.43 1.17
N ILE A 168 2.86 16.55 1.34
CA ILE A 168 3.14 17.14 2.66
C ILE A 168 1.83 17.48 3.39
N ALA A 169 0.87 18.11 2.70
CA ALA A 169 -0.41 18.48 3.29
C ALA A 169 -1.20 17.25 3.77
N ILE A 170 -1.23 16.17 2.98
CA ILE A 170 -1.89 14.91 3.34
C ILE A 170 -1.20 14.27 4.55
N VAL A 171 0.13 14.15 4.53
CA VAL A 171 0.90 13.56 5.63
C VAL A 171 0.68 14.33 6.94
N LEU A 172 0.78 15.65 6.91
CA LEU A 172 0.50 16.49 8.09
C LEU A 172 -0.95 16.36 8.55
N GLY A 173 -1.90 16.24 7.62
CA GLY A 173 -3.31 16.00 7.92
C GLY A 173 -3.55 14.66 8.64
N VAL A 174 -2.94 13.59 8.16
CA VAL A 174 -2.99 12.25 8.78
C VAL A 174 -2.38 12.29 10.17
N MET A 175 -1.17 12.85 10.33
CA MET A 175 -0.52 12.96 11.64
C MET A 175 -1.38 13.72 12.66
N ARG A 176 -2.03 14.82 12.25
CA ARG A 176 -2.97 15.56 13.09
C ARG A 176 -4.21 14.74 13.46
N LEU A 177 -4.79 14.01 12.51
CA LEU A 177 -5.97 13.17 12.76
C LEU A 177 -5.68 12.06 13.79
N PHE A 178 -4.51 11.42 13.69
CA PHE A 178 -4.10 10.37 14.62
C PHE A 178 -3.50 10.91 15.93
N LYS A 179 -3.34 12.23 16.08
CA LYS A 179 -2.68 12.90 17.22
C LYS A 179 -1.28 12.34 17.51
N VAL A 180 -0.55 11.97 16.47
CA VAL A 180 0.80 11.38 16.58
C VAL A 180 1.82 12.50 16.41
N SER A 181 2.72 12.66 17.37
CA SER A 181 3.82 13.62 17.27
C SER A 181 4.97 13.04 16.45
N MET A 182 5.75 13.88 15.77
CA MET A 182 6.99 13.46 15.08
C MET A 182 7.93 12.67 16.03
N GLY A 183 7.90 12.99 17.33
CA GLY A 183 8.70 12.31 18.35
C GLY A 183 8.22 10.90 18.73
N ASP A 184 6.99 10.52 18.35
CA ASP A 184 6.43 9.18 18.62
C ASP A 184 6.76 8.18 17.49
N ILE A 185 7.17 8.68 16.32
CA ILE A 185 7.52 7.87 15.15
C ILE A 185 9.00 7.41 15.21
N GLY A 186 9.84 8.15 15.92
CA GLY A 186 11.29 7.89 16.05
C GLY A 186 11.71 7.10 17.29
N LYS A 187 10.75 6.59 18.09
CA LYS A 187 10.98 5.72 19.24
C LYS A 187 10.64 4.28 18.89
#